data_AF-A0A246AFL6-F1
#
_entry.id   AF-A0A246AFL6-F1
#
_cell.length_a   1.000
_cell.length_b   1.000
_cell.length_c   1.000
_cell.angle_alpha   90.00
_cell.angle_beta   90.00
_cell.angle_gamma   90.00
#
_symmetry.space_group_name_H-M   'P 1'
#
loop_
_entity.id
_entity.type
_entity.pdbx_description
1 polymer ?
#
loop_
_entity_poly.entity_id
_entity_poly.type
_entity_poly.pdbx_seq_one_letter_code
_entity_poly.pdbx_strand_id
1 'polypeptide(L)'
;MKGFICFCLLLFCTCISNAQTNGCQVGSTVYTSVDDLGLVDNAIRLLFGTRSAYKNSPTEPQTSNCVNNSQTKWVAASGGCRVCPNGYAISSSGCNGTALDGFIVTKSVVYCNLDDYTFPLAAVASAFGVFMIRSRKIL
;
A
#
# COMPACT_ATOMS: atom_id res chain seq x y z
N MET A 1 37.11 11.12 -9.20
CA MET A 1 36.27 10.16 -8.44
C MET A 1 35.32 10.84 -7.43
N LYS A 2 35.69 11.93 -6.74
CA LYS A 2 34.80 12.60 -5.75
C LYS A 2 33.51 13.21 -6.34
N GLY A 3 33.54 13.72 -7.58
CA GLY A 3 32.35 14.27 -8.24
C GLY A 3 31.30 13.23 -8.67
N PHE A 4 31.73 12.01 -9.00
CA PHE A 4 30.83 10.94 -9.44
C PHE A 4 29.98 10.39 -8.30
N ILE A 5 30.56 10.28 -7.10
CA ILE A 5 29.85 9.86 -5.87
C ILE A 5 28.78 10.89 -5.50
N CYS A 6 29.08 12.19 -5.62
CA CYS A 6 28.14 13.26 -5.32
C CYS A 6 26.96 13.29 -6.31
N PHE A 7 27.24 13.06 -7.60
CA PHE A 7 26.21 12.96 -8.63
C PHE A 7 25.30 11.73 -8.43
N CYS A 8 25.86 10.57 -8.07
CA CYS A 8 25.07 9.38 -7.75
C CYS A 8 24.19 9.55 -6.50
N LEU A 9 24.68 10.25 -5.46
CA LEU A 9 23.90 10.54 -4.25
C LEU A 9 22.72 11.49 -4.50
N LEU A 10 22.92 12.52 -5.34
CA LEU A 10 21.84 13.43 -5.74
C LEU A 10 20.76 12.72 -6.57
N LEU A 11 21.17 11.83 -7.47
CA LEU A 11 20.25 11.03 -8.29
C LEU A 11 19.42 10.06 -7.46
N PHE A 12 20.02 9.42 -6.44
CA PHE A 12 19.32 8.57 -5.48
C PHE A 12 18.31 9.35 -4.63
N CYS A 13 18.61 10.60 -4.28
CA CYS A 13 17.73 11.44 -3.47
C CYS A 13 16.46 11.88 -4.23
N THR A 14 16.58 12.15 -5.54
CA THR A 14 15.43 12.60 -6.35
C THR A 14 14.41 11.49 -6.66
N CYS A 15 14.79 10.21 -6.54
CA CYS A 15 13.90 9.07 -6.81
C CYS A 15 12.96 8.70 -5.65
N ILE A 16 13.08 9.33 -4.47
CA ILE A 16 12.27 9.02 -3.28
C ILE A 16 10.94 9.80 -3.27
N SER A 17 10.68 10.58 -4.32
CA SER A 17 9.53 11.47 -4.37
C SER A 17 8.21 10.72 -4.65
N ASN A 18 7.33 10.73 -3.65
CA ASN A 18 5.87 10.47 -3.71
C ASN A 18 5.40 9.01 -3.57
N ALA A 19 5.74 8.33 -2.47
CA ALA A 19 4.88 7.26 -1.98
C ALA A 19 3.65 7.88 -1.28
N GLN A 20 2.47 7.82 -1.90
CA GLN A 20 1.22 8.16 -1.23
C GLN A 20 1.05 7.27 0.02
N THR A 21 0.99 7.92 1.18
CA THR A 21 0.91 7.23 2.48
C THR A 21 -0.52 6.96 2.92
N ASN A 22 -1.51 7.74 2.46
CA ASN A 22 -2.89 7.64 2.92
C ASN A 22 -3.86 7.39 1.76
N GLY A 23 -4.90 6.61 2.04
CA GLY A 23 -5.99 6.26 1.13
C GLY A 23 -7.32 6.19 1.87
N CYS A 24 -8.42 6.01 1.14
CA CYS A 24 -9.75 5.78 1.69
C CYS A 24 -10.21 4.37 1.34
N GLN A 25 -10.47 3.55 2.36
CA GLN A 25 -10.98 2.20 2.14
C GLN A 25 -12.50 2.18 2.19
N VAL A 26 -13.11 1.66 1.10
CA VAL A 26 -14.53 1.33 1.03
C VAL A 26 -14.65 -0.14 0.62
N GLY A 27 -15.13 -1.00 1.52
CA GLY A 27 -15.14 -2.44 1.30
C GLY A 27 -13.72 -3.01 1.13
N SER A 28 -13.44 -3.66 -0.01
CA SER A 28 -12.13 -4.24 -0.36
C SER A 28 -11.23 -3.32 -1.19
N THR A 29 -11.73 -2.14 -1.56
CA THR A 29 -11.06 -1.22 -2.49
C THR A 29 -10.58 0.03 -1.75
N VAL A 30 -9.36 0.47 -2.08
CA VAL A 30 -8.73 1.65 -1.49
C VAL A 30 -8.54 2.71 -2.57
N TYR A 31 -9.10 3.90 -2.33
CA TYR A 31 -8.95 5.07 -3.18
C TYR A 31 -7.73 5.87 -2.69
N THR A 32 -6.70 5.98 -3.53
CA THR A 32 -5.39 6.50 -3.08
C THR A 32 -5.22 7.99 -3.33
N SER A 33 -6.03 8.58 -4.22
CA SER A 33 -5.95 10.01 -4.54
C SER A 33 -6.94 10.84 -3.73
N VAL A 34 -6.41 11.75 -2.92
CA VAL A 34 -7.18 12.81 -2.26
C VAL A 34 -7.68 13.77 -3.34
N ASP A 35 -8.91 14.25 -3.17
CA ASP A 35 -9.46 15.28 -4.06
C ASP A 35 -9.17 16.68 -3.52
N ASP A 36 -8.17 17.34 -4.11
CA ASP A 36 -7.82 18.73 -3.81
C ASP A 36 -8.78 19.68 -4.53
N LEU A 37 -10.03 19.78 -4.04
CA LEU A 37 -11.08 20.59 -4.66
C LEU A 37 -10.95 22.11 -4.41
N GLY A 38 -9.80 22.60 -3.94
CA GLY A 38 -9.50 24.03 -3.81
C GLY A 38 -10.55 24.80 -2.98
N LEU A 39 -11.08 25.92 -3.48
CA LEU A 39 -12.11 26.72 -2.79
C LEU A 39 -13.40 25.93 -2.49
N VAL A 40 -13.70 24.87 -3.24
CA VAL A 40 -14.87 24.02 -3.03
C VAL A 40 -14.63 23.04 -1.87
N ASP A 41 -13.37 22.78 -1.51
CA ASP A 41 -12.98 21.93 -0.37
C ASP A 41 -13.53 22.48 0.95
N ASN A 42 -13.59 23.80 1.17
CA ASN A 42 -14.16 24.34 2.41
C ASN A 42 -15.68 24.16 2.52
N ALA A 43 -16.41 24.31 1.42
CA ALA A 43 -17.86 24.09 1.40
C ALA A 43 -18.21 22.59 1.51
N ILE A 44 -17.41 21.75 0.85
CA ILE A 44 -17.55 20.30 0.89
C ILE A 44 -17.12 19.75 2.25
N ARG A 45 -16.05 20.25 2.87
CA ARG A 45 -15.68 19.95 4.27
C ARG A 45 -16.75 20.40 5.24
N LEU A 46 -17.42 21.52 4.99
CA LEU A 46 -18.55 21.92 5.83
C LEU A 46 -19.72 20.93 5.72
N LEU A 47 -20.00 20.42 4.52
CA LEU A 47 -21.04 19.40 4.26
C LEU A 47 -20.65 17.99 4.72
N PHE A 48 -19.37 17.63 4.67
CA PHE A 48 -18.84 16.32 5.07
C PHE A 48 -18.28 16.28 6.49
N GLY A 49 -18.24 17.42 7.17
CA GLY A 49 -17.56 17.59 8.44
C GLY A 49 -16.04 17.36 8.32
N THR A 50 -15.46 16.70 9.32
CA THR A 50 -14.01 16.43 9.37
C THR A 50 -13.55 15.28 8.47
N ARG A 51 -14.35 14.86 7.48
CA ARG A 51 -14.06 13.71 6.61
C ARG A 51 -13.32 14.16 5.36
N SER A 52 -12.26 13.43 5.00
CA SER A 52 -11.49 13.69 3.78
C SER A 52 -12.18 13.16 2.54
N ALA A 53 -12.19 13.96 1.47
CA ALA A 53 -12.74 13.62 0.16
C ALA A 53 -11.67 12.93 -0.72
N TYR A 54 -12.04 11.81 -1.34
CA TYR A 54 -11.17 11.03 -2.22
C TYR A 54 -11.77 10.84 -3.61
N LYS A 55 -10.92 10.77 -4.64
CA LYS A 55 -11.34 10.54 -6.03
C LYS A 55 -11.73 9.08 -6.23
N ASN A 56 -12.63 8.82 -7.18
CA ASN A 56 -13.04 7.46 -7.57
C ASN A 56 -11.93 6.67 -8.30
N SER A 57 -10.86 7.33 -8.73
CA SER A 57 -9.72 6.73 -9.42
C SER A 57 -8.47 7.56 -9.17
N PRO A 58 -7.28 6.95 -9.00
CA PRO A 58 -6.97 5.51 -9.03
C PRO A 58 -7.43 4.72 -7.80
N THR A 59 -7.58 3.40 -7.97
CA THR A 59 -7.93 2.43 -6.89
C THR A 59 -6.88 1.33 -6.76
N GLU A 60 -6.63 0.89 -5.54
CA GLU A 60 -5.76 -0.24 -5.18
C GLU A 60 -6.54 -1.26 -4.34
N PRO A 61 -6.21 -2.56 -4.39
CA PRO A 61 -6.75 -3.55 -3.46
C PRO A 61 -6.23 -3.31 -2.05
N GLN A 62 -7.03 -3.65 -1.02
CA GLN A 62 -6.63 -3.50 0.39
C GLN A 62 -5.34 -4.26 0.74
N THR A 63 -5.08 -5.40 0.09
CA THR A 63 -3.84 -6.18 0.25
C THR A 63 -3.36 -6.59 -1.13
N SER A 64 -2.10 -6.29 -1.45
CA SER A 64 -1.46 -6.74 -2.68
C SER A 64 -0.98 -8.18 -2.54
N ASN A 65 -0.74 -8.84 -3.68
CA ASN A 65 -0.01 -10.10 -3.67
C ASN A 65 1.41 -9.90 -3.13
N CYS A 66 1.97 -10.96 -2.56
CA CYS A 66 3.37 -10.97 -2.16
C CYS A 66 4.27 -11.01 -3.40
N VAL A 67 5.15 -10.02 -3.54
CA VAL A 67 6.15 -9.94 -4.60
C VAL A 67 7.50 -9.56 -3.97
N ASN A 68 8.55 -10.31 -4.30
CA ASN A 68 9.90 -10.08 -3.77
C ASN A 68 9.96 -9.98 -2.23
N ASN A 69 9.30 -10.91 -1.52
CA ASN A 69 9.24 -10.98 -0.05
C ASN A 69 8.53 -9.80 0.64
N SER A 70 7.79 -9.00 -0.13
CA SER A 70 7.05 -7.87 0.41
C SER A 70 5.65 -7.82 -0.18
N GLN A 71 4.69 -7.37 0.63
CA GLN A 71 3.35 -7.04 0.17
C GLN A 71 2.96 -5.68 0.72
N THR A 72 2.18 -4.95 -0.06
CA THR A 72 1.52 -3.74 0.41
C THR A 72 0.22 -4.12 1.10
N LYS A 73 0.03 -3.63 2.32
CA LYS A 73 -1.20 -3.74 3.07
C LYS A 73 -1.67 -2.37 3.53
N TRP A 74 -2.92 -2.07 3.27
CA TRP A 74 -3.58 -0.89 3.80
C TRP A 74 -4.12 -1.20 5.20
N VAL A 75 -3.72 -0.39 6.18
CA VAL A 75 -4.09 -0.55 7.59
C VAL A 75 -4.98 0.62 8.01
N ALA A 76 -5.95 0.36 8.87
CA ALA A 76 -6.84 1.39 9.39
C ALA A 76 -6.05 2.52 10.05
N ALA A 77 -6.35 3.74 9.65
CA ALA A 77 -5.88 4.97 10.27
C ALA A 77 -7.06 5.67 10.98
N SER A 78 -6.78 6.78 11.65
CA SER A 78 -7.81 7.57 12.31
C SER A 78 -8.56 8.46 11.32
N GLY A 79 -9.88 8.31 11.26
CA GLY A 79 -10.77 9.25 10.55
C GLY A 79 -11.68 8.57 9.52
N GLY A 80 -12.81 9.21 9.26
CA GLY A 80 -13.72 8.83 8.18
C GLY A 80 -13.32 9.49 6.88
N CYS A 81 -13.55 8.80 5.77
CA CYS A 81 -13.38 9.34 4.43
C CYS A 81 -14.65 9.14 3.61
N ARG A 82 -14.79 9.93 2.55
CA ARG A 82 -15.92 9.83 1.63
C ARG A 82 -15.43 9.89 0.19
N VAL A 83 -16.07 9.10 -0.66
CA VAL A 83 -15.82 9.02 -2.10
C VAL A 83 -17.14 9.24 -2.83
N CYS A 84 -17.14 10.14 -3.81
CA CYS A 84 -18.27 10.35 -4.71
C CYS A 84 -17.93 9.81 -6.12
N PRO A 85 -18.45 8.64 -6.53
CA PRO A 85 -18.09 8.01 -7.80
C PRO A 85 -18.36 8.87 -9.05
N ASN A 86 -19.45 9.65 -9.03
CA ASN A 86 -19.84 10.52 -10.16
C ASN A 86 -19.42 12.00 -9.95
N GLY A 87 -18.49 12.24 -9.03
CA GLY A 87 -17.98 13.57 -8.72
C GLY A 87 -18.70 14.27 -7.56
N TYR A 88 -18.11 15.37 -7.11
CA TYR A 88 -18.60 16.17 -6.00
C TYR A 88 -19.57 17.25 -6.49
N ALA A 89 -20.60 17.53 -5.69
CA ALA A 89 -21.60 18.55 -6.01
C ALA A 89 -21.96 19.35 -4.76
N ILE A 90 -22.23 20.64 -4.93
CA ILE A 90 -22.73 21.53 -3.86
C ILE A 90 -24.24 21.32 -3.67
N SER A 91 -24.69 20.07 -3.64
CA SER A 91 -26.05 19.68 -3.31
C SER A 91 -26.11 19.20 -1.86
N SER A 92 -27.31 18.90 -1.34
CA SER A 92 -27.55 18.56 0.07
C SER A 92 -26.71 17.39 0.61
N SER A 93 -26.19 16.52 -0.26
CA SER A 93 -25.35 15.38 0.12
C SER A 93 -23.87 15.53 -0.23
N GLY A 94 -23.43 16.66 -0.82
CA GLY A 94 -22.02 16.88 -1.22
C GLY A 94 -21.50 16.01 -2.39
N CYS A 95 -22.26 14.98 -2.79
CA CYS A 95 -21.94 14.07 -3.89
C CYS A 95 -22.96 14.21 -5.02
N ASN A 96 -22.48 14.08 -6.26
CA ASN A 96 -23.36 13.87 -7.40
C ASN A 96 -23.87 12.40 -7.40
N GLY A 97 -25.02 12.15 -6.79
CA GLY A 97 -25.59 10.82 -6.63
C GLY A 97 -25.12 10.13 -5.34
N THR A 98 -24.66 8.88 -5.44
CA THR A 98 -24.37 8.05 -4.26
C THR A 98 -23.05 8.44 -3.59
N ALA A 99 -23.09 8.65 -2.28
CA ALA A 99 -21.91 8.83 -1.45
C ALA A 99 -21.45 7.48 -0.88
N LEU A 100 -20.16 7.18 -0.99
CA LEU A 100 -19.54 6.01 -0.37
C LEU A 100 -18.73 6.48 0.84
N ASP A 101 -19.15 6.06 2.02
CA ASP A 101 -18.43 6.31 3.27
C ASP A 101 -17.46 5.17 3.57
N GLY A 102 -16.26 5.54 3.99
CA GLY A 102 -15.19 4.61 4.32
C GLY A 102 -14.34 5.10 5.49
N PHE A 103 -13.21 4.42 5.67
CA PHE A 103 -12.22 4.78 6.69
C PHE A 103 -10.89 5.13 6.05
N ILE A 104 -10.20 6.10 6.64
CA ILE A 104 -8.85 6.45 6.20
C ILE A 104 -7.94 5.25 6.52
N VAL A 105 -7.11 4.89 5.56
CA VAL A 105 -6.12 3.82 5.67
C VAL A 105 -4.74 4.34 5.29
N THR A 106 -3.71 3.77 5.91
CA THR A 106 -2.32 4.08 5.62
C THR A 106 -1.65 2.89 4.94
N LYS A 107 -0.82 3.19 3.93
CA LYS A 107 -0.04 2.19 3.19
C LYS A 107 1.09 1.69 4.08
N SER A 108 1.08 0.39 4.37
CA SER A 108 2.17 -0.29 5.07
C SER A 108 2.76 -1.37 4.19
N VAL A 109 4.08 -1.58 4.28
CA VAL A 109 4.74 -2.71 3.63
C VAL A 109 4.95 -3.77 4.69
N VAL A 110 4.40 -4.96 4.45
CA VAL A 110 4.54 -6.13 5.31
C VAL A 110 5.47 -7.12 4.61
N TYR A 111 6.46 -7.64 5.34
CA TYR A 111 7.30 -8.71 4.84
C TYR A 111 6.52 -10.02 4.82
N CYS A 112 6.58 -10.72 3.69
CA CYS A 112 6.01 -12.06 3.61
C CYS A 112 7.00 -13.05 4.22
N ASN A 113 6.48 -14.05 4.93
CA ASN A 113 7.34 -15.10 5.49
C ASN A 113 8.02 -15.88 4.37
N LEU A 114 9.35 -15.89 4.38
CA LEU A 114 10.21 -16.78 3.59
C LEU A 114 10.23 -18.21 4.16
N ASP A 115 9.68 -18.42 5.35
CA ASP A 115 9.73 -19.70 6.08
C ASP A 115 9.14 -20.87 5.29
N ASP A 116 8.15 -20.61 4.42
CA ASP A 116 7.51 -21.64 3.60
C ASP A 116 8.50 -22.28 2.59
N TYR A 117 9.59 -21.60 2.21
CA TYR A 117 10.63 -22.13 1.33
C TYR A 117 11.86 -22.66 2.07
N THR A 118 12.00 -22.37 3.35
CA THR A 118 13.16 -22.77 4.14
C THR A 118 13.04 -24.23 4.58
N PHE A 119 11.81 -24.70 4.79
CA PHE A 119 11.50 -26.08 5.16
C PHE A 119 11.89 -27.12 4.10
N PRO A 120 11.51 -27.00 2.81
CA PRO A 120 11.95 -27.94 1.77
C PRO A 120 13.47 -27.87 1.55
N LEU A 121 14.10 -26.69 1.66
CA LEU A 121 15.55 -26.56 1.53
C LEU A 121 16.30 -27.30 2.66
N ALA A 122 15.84 -27.14 3.91
CA ALA A 122 16.39 -27.84 5.06
C ALA A 122 16.16 -29.36 4.98
N ALA A 123 15.00 -29.79 4.48
CA ALA A 123 14.70 -31.20 4.25
C ALA A 123 15.63 -31.83 3.20
N VAL A 124 15.89 -31.13 2.08
CA VAL A 124 16.81 -31.60 1.04
C VAL A 124 18.26 -31.63 1.55
N ALA A 125 18.70 -30.59 2.25
CA ALA A 125 20.05 -30.53 2.81
C ALA A 125 20.31 -31.65 3.85
N SER A 126 19.35 -31.92 4.73
CA SER A 126 19.45 -33.01 5.72
C SER A 126 19.42 -34.38 5.07
N ALA A 127 18.58 -34.61 4.06
CA ALA A 127 18.56 -35.86 3.29
C ALA A 127 19.90 -36.11 2.57
N PHE A 128 20.49 -35.07 1.97
CA PHE A 128 21.79 -35.17 1.30
C PHE A 128 22.92 -35.46 2.29
N GLY A 129 22.89 -34.83 3.48
CA GLY A 129 23.83 -35.11 4.56
C GLY A 129 23.77 -36.56 5.03
N VAL A 130 22.57 -37.10 5.26
CA VAL A 130 22.38 -38.50 5.64
C VAL A 130 22.86 -39.45 4.54
N PHE A 131 22.61 -39.13 3.27
CA PHE A 131 23.08 -39.91 2.14
C PHE A 131 24.62 -39.96 2.07
N MET A 132 25.29 -38.82 2.28
CA MET A 132 26.76 -38.73 2.30
C MET A 132 27.38 -39.50 3.48
N ILE A 133 26.75 -39.48 4.66
CA ILE A 133 27.21 -40.24 5.83
C ILE A 133 27.06 -41.75 5.59
N ARG A 134 25.93 -42.18 5.02
CA ARG A 134 25.68 -43.61 4.73
C ARG A 134 26.52 -44.16 3.58
N SER A 135 26.88 -43.32 2.60
CA SER A 135 27.72 -43.71 1.46
C SER A 135 29.21 -43.76 1.80
N ARG A 136 29.66 -43.06 2.85
CA ARG A 136 30.96 -43.31 3.48
C ARG A 136 30.87 -44.56 4.36
N LYS A 137 30.91 -45.73 3.73
CA LYS A 137 31.33 -46.95 4.44
C LYS A 137 32.72 -46.64 5.02
N ILE A 138 32.82 -46.77 6.34
CA ILE A 138 34.06 -46.81 7.10
C ILE A 138 35.01 -47.75 6.34
N LEU A 139 36.11 -47.17 5.82
CA LEU A 139 37.33 -47.90 5.46
C LEU A 139 38.00 -48.36 6.75
#